data_AF-A0A2X4WKG0-F1
#
_entry.id   AF-A0A2X4WKG0-F1
#
_cell.length_a   1.000
_cell.length_b   1.000
_cell.length_c   1.000
_cell.angle_alpha   90.00
_cell.angle_beta   90.00
_cell.angle_gamma   90.00
#
_symmetry.space_group_name_H-M   'P 1'
#
loop_
_entity.id
_entity.type
_entity.pdbx_description
1 polymer ?
#
loop_
_entity_poly.entity_id
_entity_poly.type
_entity_poly.pdbx_seq_one_letter_code
_entity_poly.pdbx_strand_id
1 'polypeptide(L)'
;MPYSGLRGQRTNLIPHQLNIAHDVGRRHAPRVLLADEVGLGKTIEAGMILHQQLLSGAAERVLIIVPETLQHQWLVEMLRRFNLRFALFDDERYTEAQHDAYNPF
;
A
#
# COMPACT_ATOMS: atom_id res chain seq x y z
N MET A 1 -17.62 -5.63 -12.44
CA MET A 1 -17.76 -6.49 -11.23
C MET A 1 -17.45 -5.66 -9.99
N PRO A 2 -18.36 -5.56 -8.99
CA PRO A 2 -18.23 -4.62 -7.86
C PRO A 2 -16.99 -4.84 -6.95
N TYR A 3 -16.37 -6.02 -6.99
CA TYR A 3 -15.22 -6.38 -6.12
C TYR A 3 -13.91 -6.65 -6.88
N SER A 4 -13.76 -6.10 -8.10
CA SER A 4 -12.50 -6.23 -8.84
C SER A 4 -11.35 -5.59 -8.05
N GLY A 5 -10.24 -6.31 -7.84
CA GLY A 5 -9.10 -5.84 -7.04
C GLY A 5 -9.13 -6.24 -5.55
N LEU A 6 -10.24 -6.79 -5.05
CA LEU A 6 -10.37 -7.27 -3.67
C LEU A 6 -10.35 -8.80 -3.54
N ARG A 7 -10.27 -9.52 -4.68
CA ARG A 7 -10.32 -11.00 -4.75
C ARG A 7 -8.96 -11.69 -4.80
N GLY A 8 -7.88 -10.96 -5.05
CA GLY A 8 -6.52 -11.53 -5.22
C GLY A 8 -5.72 -11.65 -3.92
N GLN A 9 -6.28 -11.22 -2.79
CA GLN A 9 -5.52 -11.03 -1.57
C GLN A 9 -5.53 -12.27 -0.68
N ARG A 10 -4.35 -12.64 -0.17
CA ARG A 10 -4.18 -13.79 0.74
C ARG A 10 -4.44 -13.38 2.18
N THR A 11 -5.66 -12.96 2.47
CA THR A 11 -6.10 -12.46 3.79
C THR A 11 -7.48 -13.02 4.13
N ASN A 12 -7.69 -13.41 5.39
CA ASN A 12 -9.04 -13.66 5.92
C ASN A 12 -9.68 -12.28 6.15
N LEU A 13 -10.32 -11.75 5.13
CA LEU A 13 -10.89 -10.41 5.13
C LEU A 13 -12.12 -10.36 6.03
N ILE A 14 -12.10 -9.46 7.02
CA ILE A 14 -13.25 -9.18 7.87
C ILE A 14 -14.15 -8.16 7.13
N PRO A 15 -15.49 -8.27 7.18
CA PRO A 15 -16.39 -7.41 6.41
C PRO A 15 -16.15 -5.89 6.53
N HIS A 16 -15.72 -5.39 7.69
CA HIS A 16 -15.44 -3.96 7.86
C HIS A 16 -14.27 -3.48 6.99
N GLN A 17 -13.21 -4.28 6.90
CA GLN A 17 -12.01 -3.92 6.12
C GLN A 17 -12.34 -3.84 4.62
N LEU A 18 -13.19 -4.75 4.13
CA LEU A 18 -13.68 -4.72 2.74
C LEU A 18 -14.51 -3.47 2.44
N ASN A 19 -15.35 -3.05 3.39
CA ASN A 19 -16.17 -1.85 3.22
C ASN A 19 -15.30 -0.59 3.13
N ILE A 20 -14.30 -0.47 4.00
CA ILE A 20 -13.34 0.64 3.98
C ILE A 20 -12.56 0.65 2.67
N ALA A 21 -12.03 -0.49 2.24
CA ALA A 21 -11.32 -0.59 0.98
C ALA A 21 -12.19 -0.23 -0.23
N HIS A 22 -13.44 -0.73 -0.28
CA HIS A 22 -14.35 -0.43 -1.38
C HIS A 22 -14.74 1.06 -1.43
N ASP A 23 -15.04 1.68 -0.29
CA ASP A 23 -15.40 3.10 -0.24
C ASP A 23 -14.18 3.98 -0.57
N VAL A 24 -13.08 3.82 0.17
CA VAL A 24 -11.90 4.67 0.05
C VAL A 24 -11.14 4.41 -1.25
N GLY A 25 -10.97 3.15 -1.66
CA GLY A 25 -10.21 2.74 -2.83
C GLY A 25 -10.82 3.19 -4.16
N ARG A 26 -12.10 3.62 -4.18
CA ARG A 26 -12.77 4.16 -5.38
C ARG A 26 -12.74 5.68 -5.48
N ARG A 27 -12.33 6.38 -4.42
CA ARG A 27 -12.28 7.84 -4.41
C ARG A 27 -11.11 8.29 -5.28
N HIS A 28 -11.29 9.41 -5.98
CA HIS A 28 -10.18 10.09 -6.62
C HIS A 28 -9.33 10.80 -5.55
N ALA A 29 -8.01 10.56 -5.56
CA ALA A 29 -7.05 11.11 -4.59
C ALA A 29 -7.52 10.98 -3.11
N PRO A 30 -7.70 9.75 -2.59
CA PRO A 30 -8.23 9.52 -1.25
C PRO A 30 -7.32 10.11 -0.17
N ARG A 31 -7.91 10.85 0.78
CA ARG A 31 -7.25 11.35 1.99
C ARG A 31 -8.01 10.81 3.20
N VAL A 32 -7.43 9.86 3.91
CA VAL A 32 -8.07 9.17 5.04
C VAL A 32 -7.09 8.93 6.17
N LEU A 33 -7.61 8.84 7.39
CA LEU A 33 -6.90 8.39 8.58
C LEU A 33 -7.49 7.05 9.03
N LEU A 34 -6.72 5.97 8.94
CA LEU A 34 -7.09 4.67 9.51
C LEU A 34 -6.70 4.66 10.98
N ALA A 35 -7.69 4.69 11.87
CA ALA A 35 -7.49 4.89 13.31
C ALA A 35 -8.06 3.74 14.16
N ASP A 36 -8.28 2.58 13.55
CA ASP A 36 -8.74 1.37 14.23
C ASP A 36 -7.74 0.92 15.31
N GLU A 37 -8.18 0.05 16.22
CA GLU A 37 -7.32 -0.50 17.28
C GLU A 37 -6.07 -1.22 16.72
N VAL A 38 -5.05 -1.34 17.56
CA VAL A 38 -3.84 -2.10 17.22
C VAL A 38 -4.22 -3.56 16.96
N GLY A 39 -3.73 -4.13 15.86
CA GLY A 39 -4.04 -5.50 15.47
C GLY A 39 -5.29 -5.68 14.60
N LEU A 40 -6.11 -4.65 14.38
CA LEU A 40 -7.31 -4.74 13.52
C LEU A 40 -7.03 -4.73 12.01
N GLY A 41 -5.76 -4.71 11.59
CA GLY A 41 -5.41 -4.88 10.18
C GLY A 41 -5.36 -3.60 9.35
N LYS A 42 -5.01 -2.46 9.96
CA LYS A 42 -4.77 -1.18 9.24
C LYS A 42 -3.80 -1.33 8.06
N THR A 43 -2.77 -2.17 8.17
CA THR A 43 -1.83 -2.44 7.06
C THR A 43 -2.51 -3.17 5.91
N ILE A 44 -3.47 -4.05 6.21
CA ILE A 44 -4.26 -4.77 5.21
C ILE A 44 -5.21 -3.81 4.50
N GLU A 45 -5.88 -2.92 5.24
CA GLU A 45 -6.75 -1.89 4.67
C GLU A 45 -5.98 -0.93 3.77
N ALA A 46 -4.83 -0.44 4.22
CA ALA A 46 -3.93 0.38 3.40
C ALA A 46 -3.52 -0.35 2.12
N GLY A 47 -3.09 -1.61 2.24
CA GLY A 47 -2.73 -2.43 1.08
C GLY A 47 -3.89 -2.64 0.10
N MET A 48 -5.12 -2.79 0.60
CA MET A 48 -6.32 -2.92 -0.25
C MET A 48 -6.59 -1.64 -1.04
N ILE A 49 -6.51 -0.49 -0.38
CA ILE A 49 -6.69 0.81 -1.01
C ILE A 49 -5.62 1.01 -2.10
N LEU A 50 -4.35 0.73 -1.78
CA LEU A 50 -3.24 0.86 -2.72
C LEU A 50 -3.41 -0.07 -3.93
N HIS A 51 -3.71 -1.35 -3.69
CA HIS A 51 -3.90 -2.33 -4.75
C HIS A 51 -5.05 -1.94 -5.69
N GLN A 52 -6.14 -1.38 -5.15
CA GLN A 52 -7.26 -0.92 -5.96
C GLN A 52 -6.92 0.34 -6.79
N GLN A 53 -6.22 1.30 -6.21
CA GLN A 53 -5.77 2.51 -6.92
C GLN A 53 -4.79 2.17 -8.05
N LEU A 54 -3.85 1.26 -7.81
CA LEU A 54 -2.93 0.74 -8.82
C LEU A 54 -3.67 -0.04 -9.92
N LEU A 55 -4.56 -0.96 -9.55
CA LEU A 55 -5.28 -1.80 -10.53
C LEU A 55 -6.22 -0.99 -11.43
N SER A 56 -6.79 0.10 -10.90
CA SER A 56 -7.64 1.01 -11.67
C SER A 56 -6.86 2.02 -12.52
N GLY A 57 -5.52 2.08 -12.37
CA GLY A 57 -4.68 3.08 -13.03
C GLY A 57 -4.84 4.50 -12.46
N ALA A 58 -5.55 4.66 -11.34
CA ALA A 58 -5.72 5.95 -10.68
C ALA A 58 -4.45 6.40 -9.94
N ALA A 59 -3.55 5.46 -9.63
CA ALA A 59 -2.19 5.73 -9.18
C ALA A 59 -1.20 4.84 -9.95
N GLU A 60 -0.02 5.38 -10.25
CA GLU A 60 1.10 4.62 -10.83
C GLU A 60 2.30 4.55 -9.87
N ARG A 61 2.40 5.51 -8.95
CA ARG A 61 3.49 5.62 -7.98
C ARG A 61 2.91 5.66 -6.56
N VAL A 62 3.54 4.92 -5.66
CA VAL A 62 3.15 4.84 -4.25
C VAL A 62 4.39 5.00 -3.39
N LEU A 63 4.30 5.89 -2.40
CA LEU A 63 5.30 6.05 -1.35
C LEU A 63 4.69 5.61 -0.01
N ILE A 64 5.39 4.75 0.71
CA ILE A 64 5.03 4.29 2.05
C ILE A 64 6.15 4.72 2.99
N ILE A 65 5.83 5.60 3.94
CA ILE A 65 6.77 6.06 4.97
C ILE A 65 6.46 5.30 6.26
N VAL A 66 7.44 4.57 6.76
CA VAL A 66 7.31 3.74 7.97
C VAL A 66 8.58 3.84 8.82
N PRO A 67 8.48 3.65 10.16
CA PRO A 67 9.64 3.45 11.01
C PRO A 67 10.50 2.28 10.51
N GLU A 68 11.83 2.39 10.67
CA GLU A 68 12.80 1.38 10.22
C GLU A 68 12.43 -0.05 10.66
N THR A 69 12.01 -0.19 11.93
CA THR A 69 11.61 -1.46 12.53
C THR A 69 10.41 -2.13 11.86
N LEU A 70 9.61 -1.39 11.09
CA LEU A 70 8.43 -1.90 10.39
C LEU A 70 8.64 -2.09 8.88
N GLN A 71 9.75 -1.63 8.31
CA GLN A 71 10.01 -1.68 6.86
C GLN A 71 9.90 -3.10 6.30
N HIS A 72 10.57 -4.08 6.93
CA HIS A 72 10.54 -5.46 6.48
C HIS A 72 9.13 -6.07 6.56
N GLN A 73 8.36 -5.76 7.62
CA GLN A 73 6.97 -6.23 7.73
C GLN A 73 6.13 -5.72 6.56
N TRP A 74 6.22 -4.43 6.24
CA TRP A 74 5.49 -3.83 5.13
C TRP A 74 5.90 -4.43 3.79
N LEU A 75 7.20 -4.59 3.52
CA LEU A 75 7.69 -5.21 2.29
C LEU A 75 7.12 -6.62 2.09
N VAL A 76 7.15 -7.44 3.15
CA VAL A 76 6.64 -8.81 3.11
C VAL A 76 5.12 -8.83 2.93
N GLU A 77 4.37 -7.98 3.64
CA GLU A 77 2.91 -7.92 3.51
C GLU A 77 2.50 -7.46 2.11
N MET A 78 3.08 -6.38 1.59
CA MET A 78 2.81 -5.86 0.24
C MET A 78 3.10 -6.92 -0.83
N LEU A 79 4.25 -7.59 -0.74
CA LEU A 79 4.62 -8.62 -1.70
C LEU A 79 3.73 -9.87 -1.59
N ARG A 80 3.59 -10.45 -0.40
CA ARG A 80 2.95 -11.76 -0.24
C ARG A 80 1.43 -11.69 -0.28
N ARG A 81 0.83 -10.59 0.16
CA ARG A 81 -0.64 -10.46 0.24
C ARG A 81 -1.23 -9.72 -0.94
N PHE A 82 -0.50 -8.76 -1.51
CA PHE A 82 -1.00 -7.89 -2.57
C PHE A 82 -0.23 -8.00 -3.89
N ASN A 83 0.84 -8.81 -3.94
CA ASN A 83 1.73 -8.93 -5.09
C ASN A 83 2.35 -7.59 -5.53
N LEU A 84 2.54 -6.67 -4.58
CA LEU A 84 3.15 -5.36 -4.82
C LEU A 84 4.62 -5.40 -4.39
N ARG A 85 5.52 -5.19 -5.36
CA ARG A 85 6.96 -5.12 -5.12
C ARG A 85 7.35 -3.66 -4.85
N PHE A 86 7.80 -3.39 -3.64
CA PHE A 86 8.38 -2.11 -3.25
C PHE A 86 9.90 -2.22 -3.23
N ALA A 87 10.56 -1.13 -3.60
CA ALA A 87 12.00 -0.96 -3.41
C ALA A 87 12.23 -0.27 -2.05
N LEU A 88 13.13 -0.81 -1.25
CA LEU A 88 13.62 -0.08 -0.08
C LEU A 88 14.54 1.04 -0.56
N PHE A 89 14.41 2.19 0.09
CA PHE A 89 15.11 3.41 -0.26
C PHE A 89 15.84 3.93 0.99
N ASP A 90 17.12 3.59 1.07
CA ASP A 90 18.04 3.92 2.17
C ASP A 90 19.06 4.98 1.73
N ASP A 91 19.96 5.35 2.64
CA ASP A 91 20.96 6.40 2.39
C ASP A 91 21.91 6.06 1.23
N GLU A 92 22.30 4.79 1.08
CA GLU A 92 23.15 4.32 -0.01
C GLU A 92 22.44 4.52 -1.34
N ARG A 93 21.22 4.00 -1.47
CA ARG A 93 20.42 4.10 -2.69
C ARG A 93 20.01 5.53 -3.02
N TYR A 94 19.76 6.37 -2.01
CA TYR A 94 19.53 7.79 -2.21
C TYR A 94 20.76 8.48 -2.80
N THR A 95 21.94 8.21 -2.24
CA THR A 95 23.19 8.79 -2.72
C THR A 95 23.46 8.39 -4.17
N GLU A 96 23.26 7.13 -4.53
CA GLU A 96 23.37 6.67 -5.92
C GLU A 96 22.36 7.37 -6.83
N ALA A 97 21.08 7.38 -6.45
CA ALA A 97 20.01 7.98 -7.25
C ALA A 97 20.16 9.49 -7.46
N GLN A 98 20.82 10.20 -6.53
CA GLN A 98 21.14 11.63 -6.68
C GLN A 98 22.12 11.92 -7.81
N HIS A 99 23.00 10.97 -8.15
CA HIS A 99 23.93 11.13 -9.26
C HIS A 99 23.27 10.81 -10.60
N ASP A 100 22.29 9.91 -10.60
CA ASP A 100 21.64 9.41 -11.81
C ASP A 100 20.43 10.24 -12.26
N ALA A 101 19.74 10.90 -11.34
CA ALA A 101 18.51 11.63 -11.64
C ALA A 101 18.36 12.95 -10.86
N TYR A 102 17.66 13.92 -11.46
CA TYR A 102 17.33 15.19 -10.80
C TYR A 102 16.42 14.99 -9.57
N ASN A 103 15.53 14.00 -9.62
CA ASN A 103 14.72 13.58 -8.49
C ASN A 103 15.08 12.12 -8.14
N PRO A 104 15.68 11.87 -6.97
CA PRO A 104 16.08 10.52 -6.56
C PRO A 104 14.90 9.64 -6.14
N PHE A 105 13.69 10.20 -5.99
CA PHE A 105 12.46 9.50 -5.61
C PHE A 105 11.56 9.12 -6.79
#